data_AF-A0A0F9AWV0-F1
#
_entry.id   AF-A0A0F9AWV0-F1
#
_cell.length_a   1.000
_cell.length_b   1.000
_cell.length_c   1.000
_cell.angle_alpha   90.00
_cell.angle_beta   90.00
_cell.angle_gamma   90.00
#
_symmetry.space_group_name_H-M   'P 1'
#
loop_
_entity.id
_entity.type
_entity.pdbx_description
1 polymer ?
#
loop_
_entity_poly.entity_id
_entity_poly.type
_entity_poly.pdbx_seq_one_letter_code
_entity_poly.pdbx_strand_id
1 'polypeptide(L)'
;MRYQITKAECRKRIQGVCEGCGGHLEPIKTVNNANEPTYWVGCLDCSCFRGGIEKKYFVVARKLVESGEFAPYDSMSKHDYEDSEEKLKYYYDSQTASASWLVRRIDILLRYD
;
A
#
# COMPACT_ATOMS: atom_id res chain seq x y z
N MET A 1 -14.93 -20.77 12.50
CA MET A 1 -15.01 -19.31 12.72
C MET A 1 -15.37 -18.65 11.39
N ARG A 2 -16.52 -17.97 11.27
CA ARG A 2 -16.92 -17.27 10.04
C ARG A 2 -16.14 -15.96 9.95
N TYR A 3 -15.18 -15.87 9.05
CA TYR A 3 -14.53 -14.59 8.69
C TYR A 3 -15.40 -13.86 7.67
N GLN A 4 -16.46 -13.22 8.14
CA GLN A 4 -17.28 -12.30 7.33
C GLN A 4 -17.12 -10.90 7.91
N ILE A 5 -16.55 -9.99 7.12
CA ILE A 5 -16.47 -8.57 7.46
C ILE A 5 -17.51 -7.85 6.61
N THR A 6 -18.36 -7.05 7.24
CA THR A 6 -19.33 -6.22 6.52
C THR A 6 -18.65 -5.06 5.81
N LYS A 7 -19.30 -4.48 4.79
CA LYS A 7 -18.80 -3.28 4.10
C LYS A 7 -18.49 -2.13 5.09
N ALA A 8 -19.35 -1.95 6.10
CA ALA A 8 -19.20 -0.91 7.11
C ALA A 8 -17.99 -1.15 8.04
N GLU A 9 -17.80 -2.39 8.49
CA GLU A 9 -16.63 -2.76 9.30
C GLU A 9 -15.34 -2.64 8.51
N CYS A 10 -15.35 -3.04 7.24
CA CYS A 10 -14.21 -2.88 6.34
C CYS A 10 -13.83 -1.40 6.17
N ARG A 11 -14.83 -0.52 5.96
CA ARG A 11 -14.59 0.92 5.82
C ARG A 11 -13.92 1.55 7.05
N LYS A 12 -14.22 1.07 8.26
CA LYS A 12 -13.58 1.54 9.50
C LYS A 12 -12.07 1.19 9.58
N ARG A 13 -11.60 0.24 8.77
CA ARG A 13 -10.19 -0.19 8.74
C ARG A 13 -9.32 0.62 7.77
N ILE A 14 -9.91 1.49 6.95
CA ILE A 14 -9.17 2.33 6.00
C ILE A 14 -8.35 3.36 6.78
N GLN A 15 -7.05 3.37 6.54
CA GLN A 15 -6.11 4.33 7.10
C GLN A 15 -5.63 5.24 5.96
N GLY A 16 -6.33 6.32 5.64
CA GLY A 16 -5.86 7.29 4.65
C GLY A 16 -5.87 6.80 3.20
N VAL A 17 -4.69 6.78 2.55
CA VAL A 17 -4.50 6.48 1.12
C VAL A 17 -3.80 5.15 0.90
N CYS A 18 -3.85 4.60 -0.31
CA CYS A 18 -3.03 3.45 -0.68
C CYS A 18 -1.54 3.76 -0.43
N GLU A 19 -0.86 2.91 0.34
CA GLU A 19 0.56 3.09 0.63
C GLU A 19 1.45 2.93 -0.60
N GLY A 20 0.96 2.23 -1.63
CA GLY A 20 1.67 2.01 -2.88
C GLY A 20 1.49 3.20 -3.80
N CYS A 21 0.31 3.34 -4.42
CA CYS A 21 0.06 4.34 -5.47
C CYS A 21 -0.50 5.69 -4.98
N GLY A 22 -0.85 5.82 -3.69
CA GLY A 22 -1.50 7.03 -3.16
C GLY A 22 -2.99 7.18 -3.53
N GLY A 23 -3.56 6.19 -4.23
CA GLY A 23 -4.95 6.16 -4.67
C GLY A 23 -5.97 5.99 -3.53
N HIS A 24 -7.25 6.09 -3.91
CA HIS A 24 -8.36 5.92 -2.98
C HIS A 24 -8.48 4.46 -2.52
N LEU A 25 -8.83 4.28 -1.25
CA LEU A 25 -9.11 2.96 -0.67
C LEU A 25 -10.59 2.82 -0.40
N GLU A 26 -11.13 1.65 -0.75
CA GLU A 26 -12.52 1.32 -0.51
C GLU A 26 -12.72 -0.15 -0.14
N PRO A 27 -13.87 -0.51 0.45
CA PRO A 27 -14.23 -1.91 0.64
C PRO A 27 -14.51 -2.60 -0.70
N ILE A 28 -13.64 -3.53 -1.08
CA ILE A 28 -13.79 -4.39 -2.26
C ILE A 28 -14.48 -5.68 -1.83
N LYS A 29 -15.58 -6.03 -2.50
CA LYS A 29 -16.32 -7.28 -2.24
C LYS A 29 -15.57 -8.47 -2.84
N THR A 30 -15.32 -9.50 -2.05
CA THR A 30 -14.72 -10.76 -2.50
C THR A 30 -15.48 -11.95 -1.88
N VAL A 31 -14.94 -13.15 -2.03
CA VAL A 31 -15.36 -14.35 -1.27
C VAL A 31 -14.26 -14.82 -0.32
N ASN A 32 -14.64 -15.54 0.73
CA ASN A 32 -13.71 -16.27 1.60
C ASN A 32 -13.47 -17.70 1.06
N ASN A 33 -12.67 -18.50 1.77
CA ASN A 33 -12.37 -19.89 1.35
C ASN A 33 -13.57 -20.84 1.36
N ALA A 34 -14.68 -20.45 2.00
CA ALA A 34 -15.96 -21.17 1.97
C ALA A 34 -16.92 -20.63 0.89
N ASN A 35 -16.42 -19.79 -0.03
CA ASN A 35 -17.18 -19.12 -1.08
C ASN A 35 -18.30 -18.20 -0.55
N GLU A 36 -18.18 -17.74 0.69
CA GLU A 36 -19.15 -16.80 1.29
C GLU A 36 -18.71 -15.35 1.00
N PRO A 37 -19.65 -14.41 0.76
CA PRO A 37 -19.31 -13.00 0.54
C PRO A 37 -18.56 -12.37 1.73
N THR A 38 -17.52 -11.59 1.44
CA THR A 38 -16.76 -10.80 2.41
C THR A 38 -16.24 -9.49 1.79
N TYR A 39 -15.60 -8.63 2.57
CA TYR A 39 -15.01 -7.38 2.10
C TYR A 39 -13.56 -7.21 2.60
N TRP A 40 -12.70 -6.67 1.74
CA TRP A 40 -11.33 -6.28 2.05
C TRP A 40 -11.12 -4.82 1.75
N VAL A 41 -10.26 -4.15 2.52
CA VAL A 41 -9.80 -2.81 2.15
C VAL A 41 -8.87 -2.98 0.95
N GLY A 42 -9.07 -2.20 -0.10
CA GLY A 42 -8.16 -2.22 -1.23
C GLY A 42 -8.24 -0.98 -2.10
N CYS A 43 -7.29 -0.89 -3.02
CA CYS A 43 -7.17 0.15 -4.03
C CYS A 43 -7.42 -0.49 -5.40
N LEU A 44 -8.42 0.00 -6.13
CA LEU A 44 -8.70 -0.48 -7.48
C LEU A 44 -7.63 -0.05 -8.48
N ASP A 45 -7.03 1.13 -8.30
CA ASP A 45 -6.04 1.69 -9.23
C ASP A 45 -4.79 0.83 -9.38
N CYS A 46 -4.35 0.16 -8.31
CA CYS A 46 -3.20 -0.74 -8.32
C CYS A 46 -3.55 -2.17 -7.89
N SER A 47 -4.84 -2.51 -7.85
CA SER A 47 -5.35 -3.85 -7.53
C SER A 47 -4.72 -4.49 -6.28
N CYS A 48 -4.61 -3.73 -5.19
CA CYS A 48 -4.00 -4.23 -3.94
C CYS A 48 -5.01 -4.30 -2.79
N PHE A 49 -4.86 -5.29 -1.90
CA PHE A 49 -5.68 -5.44 -0.69
C PHE A 49 -4.87 -5.05 0.55
N ARG A 50 -4.81 -3.75 0.85
CA ARG A 50 -4.03 -3.20 1.95
C ARG A 50 -4.82 -2.16 2.73
N GLY A 51 -4.47 -1.98 4.02
CA GLY A 51 -5.21 -1.10 4.93
C GLY A 51 -4.97 0.40 4.72
N GLY A 52 -3.94 0.76 3.95
CA GLY A 52 -3.55 2.15 3.71
C GLY A 52 -2.62 2.74 4.75
N ILE A 53 -2.22 3.97 4.46
CA ILE A 53 -1.40 4.79 5.34
C ILE A 53 -1.80 6.27 5.34
N GLU A 54 -1.48 7.02 6.41
CA GLU A 54 -1.66 8.48 6.41
C GLU A 54 -0.90 9.10 5.23
N LYS A 55 -1.57 10.01 4.50
CA LYS A 55 -1.06 10.63 3.27
C LYS A 55 0.34 11.22 3.40
N LYS A 56 0.67 11.80 4.55
CA LYS A 56 2.00 12.40 4.80
C LYS A 56 3.14 11.38 4.65
N TYR A 57 2.95 10.14 5.12
CA TYR A 57 3.98 9.11 5.04
C TYR A 57 4.15 8.61 3.60
N PHE A 58 3.03 8.46 2.86
CA PHE A 58 3.06 8.15 1.43
C PHE A 58 3.83 9.22 0.63
N VAL A 59 3.55 10.51 0.87
CA VAL A 59 4.21 11.60 0.14
C VAL A 59 5.73 11.60 0.36
N VAL A 60 6.18 11.40 1.60
CA VAL A 60 7.61 11.32 1.92
C VAL A 60 8.23 10.08 1.27
N ALA A 61 7.59 8.92 1.41
CA ALA A 61 8.07 7.67 0.82
C ALA A 61 8.18 7.74 -0.71
N ARG A 62 7.18 8.30 -1.39
CA ARG A 62 7.19 8.45 -2.85
C ARG A 62 8.39 9.29 -3.31
N LYS A 63 8.66 10.41 -2.64
CA LYS A 63 9.82 11.26 -2.93
C LYS A 63 11.15 10.52 -2.72
N LEU A 64 11.27 9.74 -1.65
CA LEU A 64 12.48 8.95 -1.38
C LEU A 64 12.74 7.90 -2.48
N VAL A 65 11.69 7.24 -2.97
CA VAL A 65 11.82 6.25 -4.04
C VAL A 65 12.12 6.92 -5.39
N GLU A 66 11.41 7.99 -5.74
CA GLU A 66 11.60 8.69 -7.03
C GLU A 66 12.97 9.38 -7.12
N SER A 67 13.52 9.86 -6.01
CA SER A 67 14.86 10.44 -5.93
C SER A 67 15.99 9.40 -5.92
N GLY A 68 15.68 8.11 -5.70
CA GLY A 68 16.68 7.06 -5.51
C GLY A 68 17.36 7.07 -4.14
N GLU A 69 16.86 7.86 -3.18
CA GLU A 69 17.35 7.89 -1.79
C GLU A 69 16.88 6.67 -0.98
N PHE A 70 15.84 5.98 -1.44
CA PHE A 70 15.39 4.72 -0.86
C PHE A 70 16.12 3.54 -1.49
N ALA A 71 16.87 2.79 -0.67
CA ALA A 71 17.47 1.52 -1.09
C ALA A 71 16.35 0.48 -1.30
N PRO A 72 16.14 -0.03 -2.53
CA PRO A 72 15.11 -1.02 -2.79
C PRO A 72 15.45 -2.37 -2.14
N TYR A 73 14.47 -3.27 -2.09
CA TYR A 73 14.71 -4.66 -1.73
C TYR A 73 15.77 -5.29 -2.65
N ASP A 74 16.66 -6.09 -2.08
CA ASP A 74 17.88 -6.64 -2.70
C ASP A 74 17.68 -7.38 -4.04
N SER A 75 16.46 -7.85 -4.27
CA SER A 75 16.03 -8.65 -5.42
C SER A 75 15.33 -7.84 -6.50
N MET A 76 15.16 -6.52 -6.31
CA MET A 76 14.48 -5.64 -7.26
C MET A 76 15.37 -4.48 -7.68
N SER A 77 15.99 -4.59 -8.86
CA SER A 77 16.62 -3.44 -9.51
C SER A 77 15.59 -2.66 -10.31
N LYS A 78 15.65 -1.33 -10.32
CA LYS A 78 14.82 -0.51 -11.20
C LYS A 78 14.96 -0.94 -12.67
N HIS A 79 16.18 -1.29 -13.08
CA HIS A 79 16.49 -1.72 -14.44
C HIS A 79 15.70 -2.96 -14.89
N ASP A 80 15.28 -3.83 -13.96
CA ASP A 80 14.48 -5.03 -14.28
C ASP A 80 13.04 -4.68 -14.69
N TYR A 81 12.62 -3.42 -14.53
CA TYR A 81 11.25 -2.94 -14.72
C TYR A 81 11.16 -1.75 -15.70
N GLU A 82 12.27 -1.31 -16.29
CA GLU A 82 12.32 -0.15 -17.20
C GLU A 82 11.82 -0.47 -18.62
N ASP A 83 11.52 -1.74 -18.92
CA ASP A 83 11.07 -2.19 -20.25
C ASP A 83 9.60 -1.88 -20.56
N SER A 84 8.80 -1.47 -19.56
CA SER A 84 7.47 -0.91 -19.80
C SER A 84 7.04 0.10 -18.72
N GLU A 85 6.18 1.05 -19.10
CA GLU A 85 5.59 2.02 -18.16
C GLU A 85 4.81 1.33 -17.04
N GLU A 86 4.10 0.24 -17.34
CA GLU A 86 3.33 -0.53 -16.36
C GLU A 86 4.25 -1.20 -15.33
N LYS A 87 5.36 -1.79 -15.78
CA LYS A 87 6.34 -2.42 -14.89
C LYS A 87 7.07 -1.39 -14.05
N LEU A 88 7.45 -0.26 -14.64
CA LEU A 88 8.10 0.82 -13.93
C LEU A 88 7.15 1.42 -12.88
N LYS A 89 5.86 1.58 -13.21
CA LYS A 89 4.82 1.98 -12.27
C LYS A 89 4.68 0.97 -11.14
N TYR A 90 4.64 -0.33 -11.45
CA TYR A 90 4.61 -1.39 -10.44
C TYR A 90 5.82 -1.33 -9.51
N TYR A 91 7.03 -1.14 -10.06
CA TYR A 91 8.25 -0.98 -9.28
C TYR A 91 8.12 0.17 -8.29
N TYR A 92 7.77 1.38 -8.77
CA TYR A 92 7.63 2.54 -7.91
C TYR A 92 6.53 2.36 -6.85
N ASP A 93 5.37 1.80 -7.21
CA ASP A 93 4.28 1.53 -6.28
C ASP A 93 4.68 0.51 -5.20
N SER A 94 5.42 -0.53 -5.57
CA SER A 94 5.91 -1.56 -4.65
C SER A 94 6.94 -1.01 -3.65
N GLN A 95 7.95 -0.28 -4.15
CA GLN A 95 8.96 0.34 -3.30
C GLN A 95 8.34 1.40 -2.38
N THR A 96 7.43 2.23 -2.91
CA THR A 96 6.73 3.27 -2.14
C THR A 96 5.90 2.66 -1.02
N ALA A 97 5.24 1.53 -1.26
CA ALA A 97 4.45 0.86 -0.25
C ALA A 97 5.30 0.44 0.95
N SER A 98 6.49 -0.07 0.70
CA SER A 98 7.40 -0.51 1.75
C SER A 98 8.04 0.67 2.48
N ALA A 99 8.51 1.66 1.73
CA ALA A 99 9.05 2.91 2.27
C ALA A 99 8.02 3.64 3.14
N SER A 100 6.74 3.65 2.75
CA SER A 100 5.64 4.28 3.51
C SER A 100 5.55 3.76 4.95
N TRP A 101 5.59 2.44 5.12
CA TRP A 101 5.53 1.82 6.45
C TRP A 101 6.79 2.09 7.27
N LEU A 102 7.96 2.14 6.63
CA LEU A 102 9.21 2.50 7.29
C LEU A 102 9.19 3.96 7.79
N VAL A 103 8.77 4.90 6.94
CA VAL A 103 8.66 6.33 7.30
C VAL A 103 7.70 6.51 8.48
N ARG A 104 6.54 5.85 8.46
CA ARG A 104 5.61 5.86 9.61
C ARG A 104 6.28 5.32 10.87
N ARG A 105 7.03 4.22 10.78
CA ARG A 105 7.68 3.63 11.93
C ARG A 105 8.73 4.56 12.52
N ILE A 106 9.52 5.20 11.68
CA ILE A 106 10.53 6.20 12.09
C ILE A 106 9.85 7.39 12.78
N ASP A 107 8.82 7.99 12.18
CA ASP A 107 8.09 9.10 12.81
C ASP A 107 7.47 8.72 14.16
N ILE A 108 6.95 7.49 14.30
CA ILE A 108 6.48 7.00 15.60
C ILE A 108 7.64 6.97 16.60
N LEU A 109 8.79 6.39 16.23
CA LEU A 109 9.95 6.25 17.13
C LEU A 109 10.53 7.60 17.55
N LEU A 110 10.60 8.57 16.64
CA LEU A 110 11.11 9.92 16.93
C LEU A 110 10.20 10.74 17.87
N ARG A 111 8.95 10.33 18.08
CA ARG A 111 8.04 10.97 19.04
C ARG A 111 8.14 10.42 20.46
N TYR A 112 8.95 9.39 20.67
CA TYR A 112 9.20 8.80 21.99
C TYR A 112 10.49 9.32 22.64
N ASP A 113 11.13 10.34 22.06
CA ASP A 113 12.21 11.14 22.68
C ASP A 113 11.65 12.35 23.44
#